data_AF-A0A975MMR6-F1
#
_entry.id   AF-A0A975MMR6-F1
#
_cell.length_a   1.000
_cell.length_b   1.000
_cell.length_c   1.000
_cell.angle_alpha   90.00
_cell.angle_beta   90.00
_cell.angle_gamma   90.00
#
_symmetry.space_group_name_H-M   'P 1'
#
loop_
_entity.id
_entity.type
_entity.pdbx_description
1 polymer ?
#
loop_
_entity_poly.entity_id
_entity_poly.type
_entity_poly.pdbx_seq_one_letter_code
_entity_poly.pdbx_strand_id
1 'polypeptide(L)'
;MPHQTINNAALAGFNDYLAKAKLSMKHQYQQQLAADLSSQQWQNCFQRNVLLVLAQSYDQALAQLISLNFDSSLTPVNRGYSELTRQVLATFDGFVDEFLLFVVDKHRTSCALSNFPDEHKPDKAYVNAVKRDIAELWQSFALTANAYLLECRPEHRH
;
A
#
# COMPACT_ATOMS: atom_id res chain seq x y z
N MET A 1 5.39 25.88 18.39
CA MET A 1 4.94 24.51 18.70
C MET A 1 5.80 23.51 17.94
N PRO A 2 6.91 23.03 18.54
CA PRO A 2 7.91 22.22 17.81
C PRO A 2 7.39 20.84 17.37
N HIS A 3 6.49 20.22 18.13
CA HIS A 3 5.92 18.89 17.85
C HIS A 3 5.10 18.84 16.54
N GLN A 4 4.27 19.86 16.30
CA GLN A 4 3.48 19.96 15.06
C GLN A 4 4.38 20.11 13.83
N THR A 5 5.48 20.86 13.94
CA THR A 5 6.44 21.01 12.85
C THR A 5 7.15 19.70 12.52
N ILE A 6 7.53 18.91 13.53
CA ILE A 6 8.16 17.60 13.36
C ILE A 6 7.21 16.62 12.66
N ASN A 7 5.98 16.49 13.17
CA ASN A 7 4.98 15.59 12.58
C ASN A 7 4.59 15.99 11.15
N ASN A 8 4.46 17.29 10.87
CA ASN A 8 4.17 17.75 9.50
C ASN A 8 5.32 17.42 8.53
N ALA A 9 6.58 17.56 8.97
CA ALA A 9 7.72 17.17 8.16
C ALA A 9 7.79 15.66 7.92
N ALA A 10 7.49 14.85 8.94
CA ALA A 10 7.40 13.40 8.83
C ALA A 10 6.29 12.98 7.85
N LEU A 11 5.09 13.57 7.95
CA LEU A 11 3.97 13.33 7.03
C LEU A 11 4.33 13.72 5.59
N ALA A 12 4.98 14.86 5.39
CA ALA A 12 5.43 15.29 4.07
C ALA A 12 6.44 14.29 3.47
N GLY A 13 7.44 13.88 4.25
CA GLY A 13 8.42 12.88 3.82
C GLY A 13 7.79 11.52 3.51
N PHE A 14 6.79 11.10 4.29
CA PHE A 14 6.04 9.87 4.04
C PHE A 14 5.22 9.95 2.75
N ASN A 15 4.56 11.08 2.50
CA ASN A 15 3.80 11.31 1.28
C ASN A 15 4.71 11.31 0.03
N ASP A 16 5.87 11.96 0.10
CA ASP A 16 6.87 11.96 -0.96
C ASP A 16 7.39 10.55 -1.26
N TYR A 17 7.57 9.73 -0.22
CA TYR A 17 7.91 8.33 -0.36
C TYR A 17 6.79 7.55 -1.08
N LEU A 18 5.53 7.70 -0.67
CA LEU A 18 4.40 6.98 -1.28
C LEU A 18 4.23 7.34 -2.76
N ALA A 19 4.44 8.61 -3.13
CA ALA A 19 4.42 9.02 -4.53
C ALA A 19 5.45 8.25 -5.38
N LYS A 20 6.64 7.99 -4.83
CA LYS A 20 7.68 7.17 -5.48
C LYS A 20 7.32 5.68 -5.46
N ALA A 21 6.77 5.18 -4.35
CA ALA A 21 6.34 3.80 -4.19
C ALA A 21 5.28 3.42 -5.24
N LYS A 22 4.32 4.31 -5.53
CA LYS A 22 3.31 4.10 -6.59
C LYS A 22 3.94 3.78 -7.96
N LEU A 23 5.05 4.43 -8.30
CA LEU A 23 5.75 4.17 -9.56
C LEU A 23 6.46 2.83 -9.54
N SER A 24 7.16 2.53 -8.44
CA SER A 24 7.87 1.25 -8.24
C SER A 24 6.93 0.05 -8.26
N MET A 25 5.74 0.16 -7.67
CA MET A 25 4.72 -0.89 -7.65
C MET A 25 4.28 -1.31 -9.05
N LYS A 26 4.04 -0.34 -9.94
CA LYS A 26 3.64 -0.62 -11.32
C LYS A 26 4.72 -1.42 -12.05
N HIS A 27 5.98 -1.04 -11.84
CA HIS A 27 7.11 -1.76 -12.41
C HIS A 27 7.25 -3.18 -11.84
N GLN A 28 7.19 -3.33 -10.51
CA GLN A 28 7.23 -4.64 -9.84
C GLN A 28 6.12 -5.57 -10.33
N TYR A 29 4.89 -5.04 -10.47
CA TYR A 29 3.78 -5.80 -11.00
C TYR A 29 4.03 -6.30 -12.42
N GLN A 30 4.55 -5.44 -13.30
CA GLN A 30 4.88 -5.83 -14.67
C GLN A 30 5.96 -6.92 -14.70
N GLN A 31 6.98 -6.81 -13.85
CA GLN A 31 8.03 -7.83 -13.73
C GLN A 31 7.46 -9.17 -13.25
N GLN A 32 6.58 -9.14 -12.24
CA GLN A 32 5.96 -10.34 -11.71
C GLN A 32 5.03 -11.00 -12.74
N LEU A 33 4.22 -10.21 -13.44
CA LEU A 33 3.35 -10.73 -14.50
C LEU A 33 4.17 -11.34 -15.64
N ALA A 34 5.26 -10.69 -16.07
CA ALA A 34 6.14 -11.23 -17.11
C ALA A 34 6.82 -12.55 -16.67
N ALA A 35 7.24 -12.64 -15.40
CA ALA A 35 7.80 -13.86 -14.83
C ALA A 35 6.78 -15.00 -14.81
N ASP A 36 5.56 -14.74 -14.30
CA ASP A 36 4.47 -15.72 -14.26
C ASP A 36 4.13 -16.23 -15.67
N LEU A 37 4.01 -15.33 -16.65
CA LEU A 37 3.72 -15.70 -18.05
C LEU A 37 4.85 -16.54 -18.66
N SER A 38 6.11 -16.20 -18.37
CA SER A 38 7.28 -16.94 -18.86
C SER A 38 7.35 -18.34 -18.26
N SER A 39 6.93 -18.49 -16.99
CA SER A 39 6.88 -19.77 -16.28
C SER A 39 5.54 -20.50 -16.44
N GLN A 40 4.66 -20.03 -17.34
CA GLN A 40 3.33 -20.59 -17.59
C GLN A 40 2.43 -20.67 -16.33
N GLN A 41 2.66 -19.79 -15.36
CA GLN A 41 1.90 -19.67 -14.10
C GLN A 41 0.75 -18.66 -14.25
N TRP A 42 -0.17 -18.92 -15.17
CA TRP A 42 -1.28 -18.00 -15.49
C TRP A 42 -2.46 -18.09 -14.52
N GLN A 43 -2.63 -19.23 -13.84
CA GLN A 43 -3.77 -19.44 -12.95
C GLN A 43 -3.76 -18.44 -11.78
N ASN A 44 -4.84 -17.68 -11.64
CA ASN A 44 -5.03 -16.66 -10.59
C ASN A 44 -3.90 -15.61 -10.56
N CYS A 45 -3.19 -15.41 -11.69
CA CYS A 45 -2.02 -14.54 -11.71
C CYS A 45 -2.38 -13.08 -11.42
N PHE A 46 -3.58 -12.62 -11.82
CA PHE A 46 -4.11 -11.32 -11.44
C PHE A 46 -4.12 -11.13 -9.93
N GLN A 47 -4.86 -11.97 -9.20
CA GLN A 47 -4.99 -11.89 -7.74
C GLN A 47 -3.64 -12.06 -7.04
N ARG A 48 -2.88 -13.12 -7.39
CA ARG A 48 -1.58 -13.41 -6.77
C ARG A 48 -0.62 -12.23 -6.87
N ASN A 49 -0.50 -11.65 -8.06
CA ASN A 49 0.48 -10.59 -8.30
C ASN A 49 0.03 -9.25 -7.69
N VAL A 50 -1.28 -8.97 -7.67
CA VAL A 50 -1.83 -7.80 -6.98
C VAL A 50 -1.54 -7.88 -5.48
N LEU A 51 -1.87 -9.01 -4.85
CA LEU A 51 -1.69 -9.18 -3.41
C LEU A 51 -0.21 -9.18 -3.02
N LEU A 52 0.65 -9.84 -3.81
CA LEU A 52 2.08 -9.85 -3.57
C LEU A 52 2.68 -8.44 -3.58
N VAL A 53 2.38 -7.65 -4.62
CA VAL A 53 2.91 -6.28 -4.76
C VAL A 53 2.37 -5.36 -3.68
N LEU A 54 1.08 -5.45 -3.34
CA LEU A 54 0.49 -4.63 -2.28
C LEU A 54 1.02 -4.98 -0.89
N ALA A 55 1.17 -6.28 -0.58
CA ALA A 55 1.76 -6.71 0.69
C ALA A 55 3.18 -6.16 0.86
N GLN A 56 4.03 -6.33 -0.15
CA GLN A 56 5.40 -5.78 -0.15
C GLN A 56 5.40 -4.25 -0.01
N SER A 57 4.46 -3.57 -0.67
CA SER A 57 4.37 -2.10 -0.60
C SER A 57 3.95 -1.61 0.77
N TYR A 58 3.02 -2.30 1.44
CA TYR A 58 2.64 -1.97 2.80
C TYR A 58 3.74 -2.27 3.80
N ASP A 59 4.49 -3.37 3.65
CA ASP A 59 5.65 -3.67 4.48
C ASP A 59 6.74 -2.59 4.35
N GLN A 60 7.05 -2.17 3.12
CA GLN A 60 8.02 -1.11 2.87
C GLN A 60 7.54 0.26 3.36
N ALA A 61 6.25 0.57 3.19
CA ALA A 61 5.66 1.79 3.71
C ALA A 61 5.68 1.81 5.25
N LEU A 62 5.41 0.67 5.89
CA LEU A 62 5.51 0.56 7.34
C LEU A 62 6.95 0.78 7.82
N ALA A 63 7.93 0.16 7.15
CA ALA A 63 9.35 0.39 7.46
C ALA A 63 9.74 1.86 7.29
N GLN A 64 9.26 2.52 6.23
CA GLN A 64 9.48 3.96 6.03
C GLN A 64 8.82 4.78 7.14
N LEU A 65 7.58 4.46 7.52
CA LEU A 65 6.87 5.14 8.60
C LEU A 65 7.66 5.05 9.91
N ILE A 66 8.17 3.87 10.23
CA ILE A 66 8.96 3.61 11.45
C ILE A 66 10.28 4.38 11.45
N SER A 67 10.87 4.62 10.27
CA SER A 67 12.12 5.37 10.12
C SER A 67 11.97 6.89 10.31
N LEU A 68 10.75 7.41 10.28
CA LEU A 68 10.46 8.83 10.41
C LEU A 68 10.27 9.23 11.87
N ASN A 69 10.74 10.43 12.21
CA ASN A 69 10.62 10.96 13.56
C ASN A 69 9.23 11.53 13.80
N PHE A 70 8.28 10.68 14.18
CA PHE A 70 6.99 11.13 14.71
C PHE A 70 7.07 11.45 16.19
N ASP A 71 6.15 12.30 16.64
CA ASP A 71 5.96 12.63 18.04
C ASP A 71 4.48 12.54 18.42
N SER A 72 4.14 11.47 19.15
CA SER A 72 2.79 11.23 19.63
C SER A 72 2.48 11.86 20.99
N SER A 73 3.44 12.53 21.65
CA SER A 73 3.34 12.98 23.06
C SER A 73 2.13 13.87 23.34
N LEU A 74 1.73 14.69 22.36
CA LEU A 74 0.58 15.61 22.45
C LEU A 74 -0.53 15.26 21.45
N THR A 75 -0.47 14.09 20.81
CA THR A 75 -1.43 13.72 19.78
C THR A 75 -2.70 13.15 20.42
N PRO A 76 -3.89 13.67 20.07
CA PRO A 76 -5.15 13.13 20.57
C PRO A 76 -5.35 11.68 20.14
N VAL A 77 -5.81 10.84 21.07
CA VAL A 77 -6.26 9.46 20.79
C VAL A 77 -7.79 9.43 20.86
N ASN A 78 -8.43 8.98 19.79
CA ASN A 78 -9.88 8.84 19.73
C ASN A 78 -10.24 7.41 19.33
N ARG A 79 -11.01 6.71 20.18
CA ARG A 79 -11.42 5.30 19.98
C ARG A 79 -10.24 4.35 19.68
N GLY A 80 -9.11 4.56 20.36
CA GLY A 80 -7.90 3.74 20.19
C GLY A 80 -7.05 4.09 18.97
N TYR A 81 -7.45 5.07 18.15
CA TYR A 81 -6.66 5.57 17.03
C TYR A 81 -6.03 6.92 17.35
N SER A 82 -4.73 7.02 17.11
CA SER A 82 -4.02 8.30 17.11
C SER A 82 -4.52 9.18 15.94
N GLU A 83 -4.62 10.49 16.15
CA GLU A 83 -4.88 11.45 15.05
C GLU A 83 -3.78 11.37 13.98
N LEU A 84 -2.54 11.04 14.36
CA LEU A 84 -1.45 10.80 13.40
C LEU A 84 -1.73 9.59 12.52
N THR A 85 -2.30 8.52 13.08
CA THR A 85 -2.70 7.34 12.30
C THR A 85 -3.70 7.74 11.23
N ARG A 86 -4.71 8.55 11.58
CA ARG A 86 -5.70 9.02 10.60
C ARG A 86 -5.05 9.83 9.48
N GLN A 87 -4.12 10.71 9.81
CA GLN A 87 -3.38 11.50 8.81
C GLN A 87 -2.49 10.63 7.91
N VAL A 88 -1.79 9.65 8.48
CA VAL A 88 -0.97 8.68 7.72
C VAL A 88 -1.85 7.85 6.79
N LEU A 89 -2.95 7.27 7.27
CA LEU A 89 -3.84 6.47 6.44
C LEU A 89 -4.49 7.29 5.32
N ALA A 90 -4.78 8.57 5.55
CA ALA A 90 -5.32 9.46 4.54
C ALA A 90 -4.37 9.69 3.34
N THR A 91 -3.05 9.50 3.52
CA THR A 91 -2.08 9.59 2.40
C THR A 91 -2.23 8.46 1.38
N PHE A 92 -2.92 7.37 1.73
CA PHE A 92 -3.22 6.26 0.82
C PHE A 92 -4.53 6.43 0.05
N ASP A 93 -5.21 7.57 0.16
CA ASP A 93 -6.45 7.79 -0.58
C ASP A 93 -6.23 7.61 -2.10
N GLY A 94 -7.11 6.84 -2.73
CA GLY A 94 -6.99 6.44 -4.15
C GLY A 94 -5.82 5.50 -4.51
N PHE A 95 -4.92 5.16 -3.58
CA PHE A 95 -3.68 4.40 -3.86
C PHE A 95 -3.96 3.03 -4.48
N VAL A 96 -4.84 2.24 -3.86
CA VAL A 96 -5.21 0.89 -4.32
C VAL A 96 -6.01 0.96 -5.61
N ASP A 97 -6.95 1.91 -5.73
CA ASP A 97 -7.80 2.03 -6.92
C ASP A 97 -6.99 2.41 -8.16
N GLU A 98 -6.06 3.37 -8.05
CA GLU A 98 -5.13 3.71 -9.13
C GLU A 98 -4.27 2.52 -9.57
N PHE A 99 -3.79 1.73 -8.61
CA PHE A 99 -3.01 0.54 -8.88
C PHE A 99 -3.85 -0.54 -9.60
N LEU A 100 -5.05 -0.82 -9.11
CA LEU A 100 -5.96 -1.79 -9.73
C LEU A 100 -6.38 -1.39 -11.14
N LEU A 101 -6.63 -0.10 -11.40
CA LEU A 101 -6.92 0.41 -12.74
C LEU A 101 -5.77 0.11 -13.71
N PHE A 102 -4.53 0.37 -13.28
CA PHE A 102 -3.34 0.03 -14.05
C PHE A 102 -3.20 -1.47 -14.32
N VAL A 103 -3.38 -2.29 -13.29
CA VAL A 103 -3.26 -3.76 -13.36
C VAL A 103 -4.31 -4.35 -14.32
N VAL A 104 -5.56 -3.91 -14.22
CA VAL A 104 -6.64 -4.34 -15.14
C VAL A 104 -6.33 -3.94 -16.58
N ASP A 105 -5.83 -2.74 -16.82
CA ASP A 105 -5.41 -2.30 -18.16
C ASP A 105 -4.27 -3.18 -18.72
N LYS A 106 -3.29 -3.54 -17.90
CA LYS A 106 -2.20 -4.46 -18.29
C LYS A 106 -2.70 -5.84 -18.64
N HIS A 107 -3.66 -6.37 -17.89
CA HIS A 107 -4.28 -7.64 -18.21
C HIS A 107 -5.02 -7.58 -19.55
N ARG A 108 -5.83 -6.54 -19.77
CA ARG A 108 -6.65 -6.38 -20.99
C ARG A 108 -5.85 -6.13 -22.27
N THR A 109 -4.62 -5.67 -22.14
CA THR A 109 -3.72 -5.39 -23.27
C THR A 109 -2.68 -6.48 -23.50
N SER A 110 -2.63 -7.50 -22.64
CA SER A 110 -1.66 -8.58 -22.74
C SER A 110 -2.10 -9.68 -23.71
N CYS A 111 -1.44 -9.77 -24.86
CA CYS A 111 -1.67 -10.86 -25.83
C CYS A 111 -1.37 -12.25 -25.22
N ALA A 112 -0.42 -12.35 -24.29
CA ALA A 112 -0.10 -13.62 -23.63
C ALA A 112 -1.26 -14.17 -22.77
N LEU A 113 -2.18 -13.30 -22.36
CA LEU A 113 -3.36 -13.70 -21.59
C LEU A 113 -4.57 -14.02 -22.47
N SER A 114 -4.53 -13.80 -23.80
CA SER A 114 -5.73 -13.87 -24.65
C SER A 114 -6.49 -15.20 -24.60
N ASN A 115 -5.78 -16.29 -24.27
CA ASN A 115 -6.35 -17.64 -24.14
C ASN A 115 -6.98 -17.92 -22.76
N PHE A 116 -6.91 -16.97 -21.82
CA PHE A 116 -7.41 -17.07 -20.46
C PHE A 116 -8.40 -15.92 -20.20
N PRO A 117 -9.67 -16.01 -20.62
CA PRO A 117 -10.60 -14.88 -20.63
C PRO A 117 -10.77 -14.17 -19.28
N ASP A 118 -10.82 -14.93 -18.19
CA ASP A 118 -11.00 -14.40 -16.83
C ASP A 118 -9.76 -13.63 -16.35
N GLU A 119 -8.57 -14.06 -16.75
CA GLU A 119 -7.31 -13.35 -16.47
C GLU A 119 -7.10 -12.20 -17.46
N HIS A 120 -7.45 -12.35 -18.74
CA HIS A 120 -7.30 -11.31 -19.76
C HIS A 120 -8.26 -10.14 -19.53
N LYS A 121 -9.48 -10.43 -19.07
CA LYS A 121 -10.52 -9.43 -18.81
C LYS A 121 -11.11 -9.67 -17.42
N PRO A 122 -10.36 -9.36 -16.35
CA PRO A 122 -10.85 -9.51 -14.99
C PRO A 122 -12.15 -8.73 -14.84
N ASP A 123 -13.23 -9.44 -14.53
CA ASP A 123 -14.54 -8.84 -14.42
C ASP A 123 -14.70 -8.12 -13.07
N LYS A 124 -15.84 -7.44 -12.90
CA LYS A 124 -16.10 -6.69 -11.66
C LYS A 124 -16.19 -7.63 -10.45
N ALA A 125 -16.68 -8.86 -10.61
CA ALA A 125 -16.81 -9.81 -9.51
C ALA A 125 -15.44 -10.28 -9.01
N TYR A 126 -14.54 -10.62 -9.94
CA TYR A 126 -13.17 -11.01 -9.66
C TYR A 126 -12.39 -9.85 -9.02
N VAL A 127 -12.43 -8.65 -9.60
CA VAL A 127 -11.77 -7.47 -9.01
C VAL A 127 -12.31 -7.19 -7.60
N ASN A 128 -13.62 -7.30 -7.38
CA ASN A 128 -14.20 -7.13 -6.04
C ASN A 128 -13.79 -8.23 -5.05
N ALA A 129 -13.53 -9.45 -5.52
CA ALA A 129 -12.96 -10.51 -4.68
C ALA A 129 -11.56 -10.13 -4.24
N VAL A 130 -10.70 -9.72 -5.17
CA VAL A 130 -9.35 -9.25 -4.84
C VAL A 130 -9.38 -8.04 -3.91
N LYS A 131 -10.32 -7.11 -4.08
CA LYS A 131 -10.48 -5.96 -3.15
C LYS A 131 -10.78 -6.38 -1.71
N ARG A 132 -11.49 -7.50 -1.50
CA ARG A 132 -11.72 -8.02 -0.14
C ARG A 132 -10.42 -8.52 0.48
N ASP A 133 -9.63 -9.27 -0.27
CA ASP A 133 -8.32 -9.75 0.19
C ASP A 133 -7.36 -8.58 0.46
N ILE A 134 -7.40 -7.52 -0.37
CA ILE A 134 -6.63 -6.29 -0.14
C ILE A 134 -7.07 -5.60 1.17
N ALA A 135 -8.35 -5.66 1.53
CA ALA A 135 -8.83 -5.06 2.77
C ALA A 135 -8.22 -5.73 4.01
N GLU A 136 -7.91 -7.03 3.95
CA GLU A 136 -7.21 -7.74 5.02
C GLU A 136 -5.76 -7.26 5.16
N LEU A 137 -5.04 -7.13 4.05
CA LEU A 137 -3.69 -6.55 4.02
C LEU A 137 -3.68 -5.12 4.58
N TRP A 138 -4.65 -4.31 4.17
CA TRP A 138 -4.82 -2.94 4.63
C TRP A 138 -5.11 -2.86 6.13
N GLN A 139 -5.99 -3.73 6.63
CA GLN A 139 -6.31 -3.77 8.06
C GLN A 139 -5.08 -4.10 8.90
N SER A 140 -4.28 -5.09 8.49
CA SER A 140 -3.05 -5.46 9.17
C SER A 140 -2.04 -4.30 9.21
N PHE A 141 -1.83 -3.64 8.07
CA PHE A 141 -1.00 -2.45 7.98
C PHE A 141 -1.50 -1.32 8.91
N ALA A 142 -2.79 -0.99 8.84
CA ALA A 142 -3.38 0.11 9.61
C ALA A 142 -3.27 -0.11 11.12
N LEU A 143 -3.49 -1.35 11.59
CA LEU A 143 -3.34 -1.70 13.00
C LEU A 143 -1.89 -1.58 13.47
N THR A 144 -0.95 -2.04 12.65
CA THR A 144 0.48 -2.01 12.98
C THR A 144 1.03 -0.58 12.97
N ALA A 145 0.65 0.23 11.97
CA ALA A 145 0.96 1.65 11.92
C ALA A 145 0.38 2.40 13.14
N ASN A 146 -0.85 2.09 13.54
CA ASN A 146 -1.47 2.69 14.73
C ASN A 146 -0.71 2.34 16.00
N ALA A 147 -0.35 1.07 16.19
CA ALA A 147 0.41 0.63 17.35
C ALA A 147 1.74 1.40 17.47
N TYR A 148 2.49 1.50 16.37
CA TYR A 148 3.71 2.30 16.32
C TYR A 148 3.46 3.78 16.67
N LEU A 149 2.46 4.42 16.06
CA LEU A 149 2.18 5.85 16.28
C LEU A 149 1.63 6.18 17.67
N LEU A 150 1.08 5.20 18.40
CA LEU A 150 0.70 5.38 19.81
C LEU A 150 1.90 5.35 20.76
N GLU A 151 2.95 4.62 20.40
CA GLU A 151 4.14 4.42 21.21
C GLU A 151 5.28 5.39 20.85
N CYS A 152 5.26 5.94 19.63
CA CYS A 152 6.36 6.75 19.10
C CYS A 152 6.47 8.11 19.81
N ARG A 153 7.52 8.27 20.61
CA ARG A 153 7.92 9.54 21.24
C ARG A 153 9.36 9.83 20.83
N PRO A 154 9.71 11.09 20.51
CA PRO A 154 11.10 11.40 20.22
C PRO A 154 11.94 11.14 21.46
N GLU A 155 13.02 10.39 21.31
CA GLU A 155 14.01 10.24 22.35
C GLU A 155 14.59 11.63 22.65
N HIS A 156 14.44 12.10 23.89
CA HIS A 156 15.17 13.25 24.39
C HIS A 156 16.67 12.90 24.40
N ARG A 157 17.38 13.14 23.29
CA ARG A 157 18.84 13.24 23.34
C ARG A 157 19.18 14.55 24.03
N HIS A 158 19.58 14.41 25.30
CA HIS A 158 20.21 15.44 26.11
C HIS A 158 21.50 15.96 25.48
#